data_AF-A0A948YFU8-F1
#
_entry.id   AF-A0A948YFU8-F1
#
_cell.length_a   1.000
_cell.length_b   1.000
_cell.length_c   1.000
_cell.angle_alpha   90.00
_cell.angle_beta   90.00
_cell.angle_gamma   90.00
#
_symmetry.space_group_name_H-M   'P 1'
#
loop_
_entity.id
_entity.type
_entity.pdbx_description
1 polymer ?
#
loop_
_entity_poly.entity_id
_entity_poly.type
_entity_poly.pdbx_seq_one_letter_code
_entity_poly.pdbx_strand_id
1 'polypeptide(L)'
;EEFAKITGTDVNTIVEQLTAKNIQGVSLEKTIEEIAKENKKSPFELFEMIDVKKKMSALKEGGGYGRLSLAEACNQYNIDIDKALEIIKEKGFVATQENTVREIADALHTSPIQLLEMLQ
;
A
#
# COMPACT_ATOMS: atom_id res chain seq x y z
N GLU A 1 1.07 25.03 13.59
CA GLU A 1 0.16 24.02 14.20
C GLU A 1 -0.89 23.44 13.24
N GLU A 2 -1.11 24.02 12.06
CA GLU A 2 -2.16 23.56 11.12
C GLU A 2 -1.97 22.11 10.64
N PHE A 3 -0.73 21.67 10.44
CA PHE A 3 -0.44 20.41 9.74
C PHE A 3 -0.72 19.13 10.55
N ALA A 4 -0.49 19.16 11.88
CA ALA A 4 -0.78 18.02 12.76
C ALA A 4 -2.29 17.75 12.84
N LYS A 5 -3.10 18.80 12.71
CA LYS A 5 -4.56 18.72 12.76
C LYS A 5 -5.14 18.16 11.45
N ILE A 6 -4.52 18.46 10.31
CA ILE A 6 -4.99 17.98 9.00
C ILE A 6 -4.62 16.52 8.77
N THR A 7 -3.43 16.09 9.22
CA THR A 7 -2.94 14.71 9.10
C THR A 7 -3.37 13.79 10.24
N GLY A 8 -3.84 14.34 11.37
CA GLY A 8 -3.99 13.60 12.61
C GLY A 8 -2.69 13.00 13.13
N THR A 9 -1.53 13.48 12.64
CA THR A 9 -0.21 12.92 12.93
C THR A 9 0.65 13.97 13.63
N ASP A 10 1.34 13.56 14.69
CA ASP A 10 2.23 14.42 15.45
C ASP A 10 3.35 15.03 14.58
N VAL A 11 3.61 16.33 14.78
CA VAL A 11 4.66 17.07 14.06
C VAL A 11 6.02 16.39 14.22
N ASN A 12 6.29 15.78 15.38
CA ASN A 12 7.52 15.02 15.61
C ASN A 12 7.64 13.81 14.67
N THR A 13 6.56 13.02 14.52
CA THR A 13 6.54 11.86 13.62
C THR A 13 6.76 12.26 12.16
N ILE A 14 6.18 13.39 11.77
CA ILE A 14 6.38 13.97 10.43
C ILE A 14 7.85 14.33 10.22
N VAL A 15 8.47 15.00 11.20
CA VAL A 15 9.89 15.35 11.11
C VAL A 15 10.75 14.10 10.96
N GLU A 16 10.52 13.07 11.78
CA GLU A 16 11.25 11.80 11.69
C GLU A 16 11.09 11.13 10.33
N GLN A 17 9.88 11.09 9.77
CA GLN A 17 9.64 10.48 8.46
C GLN A 17 10.27 11.26 7.32
N LEU A 18 10.26 12.59 7.38
CA LEU A 18 10.91 13.44 6.39
C LEU A 18 12.44 13.33 6.46
N THR A 19 13.01 13.31 7.67
CA THR A 19 14.44 13.04 7.87
C THR A 19 14.83 11.65 7.37
N ALA A 20 14.02 10.61 7.65
CA ALA A 20 14.25 9.26 7.12
C ALA A 20 14.25 9.21 5.58
N LYS A 21 13.54 10.13 4.93
CA LYS A 21 13.46 10.27 3.46
C LYS A 21 14.54 11.18 2.87
N ASN A 22 15.56 11.56 3.63
CA ASN A 22 16.65 12.48 3.20
C ASN A 22 16.14 13.88 2.80
N ILE A 23 15.00 14.33 3.34
CA ILE A 23 14.53 15.70 3.15
C ILE A 23 15.38 16.63 4.02
N GLN A 24 15.92 17.68 3.40
CA GLN A 24 16.82 18.63 4.05
C GLN A 24 16.03 19.83 4.61
N GLY A 25 16.46 20.40 5.74
CA GLY A 25 15.81 21.59 6.30
C GLY A 25 14.49 21.32 7.03
N VAL A 26 14.24 20.07 7.42
CA VAL A 26 13.07 19.69 8.23
C VAL A 26 13.26 20.18 9.66
N SER A 27 12.50 21.20 10.05
CA SER A 27 12.52 21.77 11.40
C SER A 27 11.09 21.95 11.90
N LEU A 28 10.89 21.77 13.22
CA LEU A 28 9.60 21.98 13.88
C LEU A 28 9.06 23.42 13.72
N GLU A 29 9.96 24.35 13.44
CA GLU A 29 9.69 25.79 13.27
C GLU A 29 9.31 26.14 11.83
N LYS A 30 9.69 25.30 10.86
CA LYS A 30 9.42 25.54 9.44
C LYS A 30 8.12 24.87 9.03
N THR A 31 7.38 25.54 8.15
CA THR A 31 6.18 24.95 7.58
C THR A 31 6.53 23.91 6.51
N ILE A 32 5.65 22.93 6.31
CA ILE A 32 5.76 21.94 5.22
C ILE A 32 5.89 22.63 3.86
N GLU A 33 5.28 23.80 3.68
CA GLU A 33 5.41 24.57 2.44
C GLU A 33 6.83 25.09 2.22
N GLU A 34 7.48 25.59 3.27
CA GLU A 34 8.87 26.05 3.20
C GLU A 34 9.84 24.89 2.97
N ILE A 35 9.64 23.78 3.69
CA ILE A 35 10.42 22.56 3.50
C ILE A 35 10.23 22.05 2.06
N ALA A 36 9.01 22.04 1.55
CA ALA A 36 8.70 21.64 0.19
C ALA A 36 9.37 22.57 -0.83
N LYS A 37 9.33 23.89 -0.63
CA LYS A 37 10.04 24.88 -1.48
C LYS A 37 11.54 24.67 -1.48
N GLU A 38 12.17 24.46 -0.33
CA GLU A 38 13.61 24.17 -0.21
C GLU A 38 14.00 22.86 -0.91
N ASN A 39 13.12 21.85 -0.84
CA ASN A 39 13.36 20.53 -1.45
C ASN A 39 12.81 20.41 -2.88
N LYS A 40 12.36 21.52 -3.50
CA LYS A 40 11.71 21.55 -4.82
C LYS A 40 10.58 20.54 -4.98
N LYS A 41 9.85 20.28 -3.90
CA LYS A 41 8.71 19.36 -3.86
C LYS A 41 7.44 20.14 -3.61
N SER A 42 6.30 19.52 -3.92
CA SER A 42 5.02 20.07 -3.52
C SER A 42 4.67 19.69 -2.07
N PRO A 43 3.96 20.54 -1.32
CA PRO A 43 3.45 20.20 0.01
C PRO A 43 2.66 18.87 0.02
N PHE A 44 1.93 18.61 -1.07
CA PHE A 44 1.20 17.37 -1.29
C PHE A 44 2.10 16.15 -1.49
N GLU A 45 3.18 16.27 -2.26
CA GLU A 45 4.16 15.18 -2.41
C GLU A 45 4.86 14.87 -1.09
N LEU A 46 5.15 15.91 -0.30
CA LEU A 46 5.74 15.75 1.03
C LEU A 46 4.78 15.01 1.96
N PHE A 47 3.49 15.32 1.88
CA PHE A 47 2.41 14.60 2.57
C PHE A 47 2.31 13.14 2.14
N GLU A 48 2.30 12.85 0.84
CA GLU A 48 2.27 11.46 0.33
C GLU A 48 3.50 10.65 0.79
N MET A 49 4.65 11.30 0.99
CA MET A 49 5.85 10.64 1.51
C MET A 49 5.76 10.30 3.01
N ILE A 50 4.92 11.01 3.77
CA ILE A 50 4.61 10.75 5.18
C ILE A 50 3.52 9.66 5.28
N ASP A 51 2.60 9.60 4.32
CA ASP A 51 1.59 8.54 4.20
C ASP A 51 2.17 7.21 3.67
N VAL A 52 3.25 6.72 4.29
CA VAL A 52 3.92 5.46 3.92
C VAL A 52 3.19 4.20 4.40
N LYS A 53 1.85 4.26 4.58
CA LYS A 53 1.00 3.05 4.62
C LYS A 53 0.34 2.70 3.30
N LYS A 54 0.74 3.32 2.19
CA LYS A 54 0.45 2.81 0.85
C LYS A 54 1.74 2.65 0.05
N LYS A 55 2.43 1.54 0.27
CA LYS A 55 3.47 1.07 -0.66
C LYS A 55 2.84 0.99 -2.05
N MET A 56 3.34 1.86 -2.93
CA MET A 56 3.48 1.67 -4.38
C MET A 56 2.24 1.17 -5.13
N SER A 57 1.53 2.07 -5.82
CA SER A 57 0.93 1.77 -7.13
C SER A 57 0.46 3.06 -7.80
N ALA A 58 1.44 3.81 -8.31
CA ALA A 58 1.20 4.72 -9.41
C ALA A 58 0.72 3.90 -10.63
N LEU A 59 -0.36 4.38 -11.23
CA LEU A 59 -0.83 4.16 -12.61
C LEU A 59 -1.70 2.91 -12.90
N LYS A 60 -2.79 3.20 -13.64
CA LYS A 60 -3.72 2.32 -14.39
C LYS A 60 -4.81 1.55 -13.62
N GLU A 61 -5.99 2.17 -13.62
CA GLU A 61 -7.25 1.66 -14.18
C GLU A 61 -7.49 0.14 -14.09
N GLY A 62 -8.42 -0.28 -13.21
CA GLY A 62 -8.92 -1.65 -13.08
C GLY A 62 -9.34 -1.96 -11.65
N GLY A 63 -10.65 -1.99 -11.39
CA GLY A 63 -11.24 -2.01 -10.06
C GLY A 63 -10.95 -3.26 -9.21
N GLY A 64 -10.71 -3.01 -7.92
CA GLY A 64 -11.17 -3.85 -6.82
C GLY A 64 -10.26 -4.99 -6.37
N TYR A 65 -10.15 -6.05 -7.16
CA TYR A 65 -9.79 -7.36 -6.60
C TYR A 65 -8.38 -7.82 -6.93
N GLY A 66 -7.87 -7.48 -8.12
CA GLY A 66 -6.54 -7.89 -8.56
C GLY A 66 -5.38 -7.18 -7.85
N ARG A 67 -5.65 -6.11 -7.10
CA ARG A 67 -4.63 -5.35 -6.35
C ARG A 67 -4.46 -5.81 -4.90
N LEU A 68 -5.39 -6.63 -4.41
CA LEU A 68 -5.33 -7.16 -3.06
C LEU A 68 -4.25 -8.25 -3.03
N SER A 69 -3.45 -8.25 -1.97
CA SER A 69 -2.66 -9.42 -1.61
C SER A 69 -3.60 -10.58 -1.28
N LEU A 70 -3.13 -11.81 -1.44
CA LEU A 70 -3.91 -12.98 -1.08
C LEU A 70 -4.38 -12.91 0.38
N ALA A 71 -3.54 -12.39 1.28
CA ALA A 71 -3.91 -12.15 2.68
C ALA A 71 -5.10 -11.19 2.85
N GLU A 72 -5.06 -10.05 2.16
CA GLU A 72 -6.13 -9.04 2.23
C GLU A 72 -7.44 -9.59 1.68
N ALA A 73 -7.37 -10.31 0.56
CA ALA A 73 -8.53 -10.94 -0.02
C ALA A 73 -9.10 -12.04 0.89
N CYS A 74 -8.25 -12.90 1.45
CA CYS A 74 -8.70 -13.93 2.38
C CYS A 74 -9.37 -13.32 3.62
N ASN A 75 -8.81 -12.26 4.18
CA ASN A 75 -9.39 -11.54 5.32
C ASN A 75 -10.76 -10.93 4.98
N GLN A 76 -10.88 -10.31 3.80
CA GLN A 76 -12.13 -9.67 3.34
C GLN A 76 -13.27 -10.67 3.12
N TYR A 77 -12.95 -11.87 2.63
CA TYR A 77 -13.94 -12.92 2.35
C TYR A 77 -14.05 -13.98 3.47
N ASN A 78 -13.34 -13.76 4.58
CA ASN A 78 -13.26 -14.71 5.70
C ASN A 78 -12.80 -16.12 5.28
N ILE A 79 -11.87 -16.16 4.33
CA ILE A 79 -11.25 -17.38 3.81
C ILE A 79 -10.02 -17.69 4.66
N ASP A 80 -9.80 -18.97 4.94
CA ASP A 80 -8.59 -19.42 5.60
C ASP A 80 -7.40 -19.39 4.62
N ILE A 81 -6.38 -18.62 4.97
CA ILE A 81 -5.24 -18.40 4.07
C ILE A 81 -4.46 -19.69 3.81
N ASP A 82 -4.42 -20.60 4.77
CA ASP A 82 -3.70 -21.87 4.65
C ASP A 82 -4.43 -22.77 3.64
N LYS A 83 -5.76 -22.83 3.74
CA LYS A 83 -6.61 -23.50 2.72
C LYS A 83 -6.45 -22.88 1.34
N ALA A 84 -6.42 -21.55 1.26
CA ALA A 84 -6.26 -20.88 -0.02
C ALA A 84 -4.94 -21.25 -0.71
N LEU A 85 -3.85 -21.23 0.05
CA LEU A 85 -2.52 -21.62 -0.43
C LEU A 85 -2.49 -23.09 -0.88
N GLU A 86 -3.17 -23.97 -0.15
CA GLU A 86 -3.28 -25.38 -0.51
C GLU A 86 -4.02 -25.58 -1.85
N ILE A 87 -5.20 -24.95 -2.03
CA ILE A 87 -5.98 -25.02 -3.27
C ILE A 87 -5.18 -24.50 -4.46
N ILE A 88 -4.47 -23.38 -4.27
CA ILE A 88 -3.63 -22.78 -5.32
C ILE A 88 -2.45 -23.70 -5.67
N LYS A 89 -1.83 -24.31 -4.66
CA LYS A 89 -0.73 -25.28 -4.84
C LYS A 89 -1.20 -26.54 -5.57
N GLU A 90 -2.38 -27.05 -5.25
CA GLU A 90 -3.00 -28.18 -5.96
C GLU A 90 -3.26 -27.86 -7.44
N LYS A 91 -3.53 -26.58 -7.76
CA LYS A 91 -3.70 -26.11 -9.14
C LYS A 91 -2.37 -25.94 -9.90
N GLY A 92 -1.24 -26.18 -9.23
CA GLY A 92 0.09 -26.14 -9.85
C GLY A 92 0.81 -24.80 -9.74
N PHE A 93 0.31 -23.87 -8.92
CA PHE A 93 0.99 -22.61 -8.63
C PHE A 93 1.28 -22.47 -7.14
N VAL A 94 2.50 -22.10 -6.77
CA VAL A 94 2.83 -21.85 -5.36
C VAL A 94 2.65 -20.36 -5.10
N ALA A 95 1.47 -19.98 -4.61
CA ALA A 95 1.23 -18.62 -4.15
C ALA A 95 1.81 -18.40 -2.75
N THR A 96 1.99 -17.13 -2.39
CA THR A 96 2.27 -16.70 -1.02
C THR A 96 1.29 -15.60 -0.61
N GLN A 97 1.16 -15.37 0.70
CA GLN A 97 0.31 -14.31 1.25
C GLN A 97 0.68 -12.90 0.76
N GLU A 98 1.92 -12.71 0.29
CA GLU A 98 2.45 -11.47 -0.27
C GLU A 98 2.05 -11.27 -1.74
N ASN A 99 1.83 -12.37 -2.48
CA ASN A 99 1.41 -12.29 -3.88
C ASN A 99 0.02 -11.67 -4.00
N THR A 100 -0.19 -10.94 -5.09
CA THR A 100 -1.50 -10.39 -5.40
C THR A 100 -2.43 -11.45 -5.99
N VAL A 101 -3.73 -11.34 -5.73
CA VAL A 101 -4.76 -12.22 -6.32
C VAL A 101 -4.65 -12.23 -7.85
N ARG A 102 -4.25 -11.12 -8.47
CA ARG A 102 -4.03 -11.05 -9.92
C ARG A 102 -2.87 -11.92 -10.39
N GLU A 103 -1.71 -11.86 -9.74
CA GLU A 103 -0.55 -12.67 -10.14
C GLU A 103 -0.87 -14.16 -10.07
N ILE A 104 -1.58 -14.56 -9.01
CA ILE A 104 -2.01 -15.93 -8.81
C ILE A 104 -3.03 -16.33 -9.90
N ALA A 105 -4.01 -15.46 -10.15
CA ALA A 105 -5.03 -15.72 -11.16
C ALA A 105 -4.43 -15.82 -12.56
N ASP A 106 -3.47 -14.94 -12.90
CA ASP A 106 -2.75 -14.96 -14.18
C ASP A 106 -1.97 -16.26 -14.37
N ALA A 107 -1.24 -16.70 -13.33
CA ALA A 107 -0.50 -17.96 -13.36
C ALA A 107 -1.40 -19.19 -13.46
N LEU A 108 -2.62 -19.10 -12.94
CA LEU A 108 -3.64 -20.14 -13.04
C LEU A 108 -4.55 -19.97 -14.27
N HIS A 109 -4.25 -19.02 -15.16
CA HIS A 109 -5.06 -18.66 -16.33
C HIS A 109 -6.55 -18.43 -16.01
N THR A 110 -6.83 -17.86 -14.84
CA THR A 110 -8.17 -17.55 -14.35
C THR A 110 -8.33 -16.07 -14.05
N SER A 111 -9.56 -15.64 -13.76
CA SER A 111 -9.84 -14.26 -13.35
C SER A 111 -9.72 -14.08 -11.83
N PRO A 112 -9.34 -12.90 -11.32
CA PRO A 112 -9.21 -12.64 -9.88
C PRO A 112 -10.47 -12.98 -9.09
N ILE A 113 -11.65 -12.69 -9.66
CA ILE A 113 -12.93 -13.02 -9.03
C ILE A 113 -13.17 -14.52 -8.98
N GLN A 114 -12.83 -15.23 -10.05
CA GLN A 114 -13.03 -16.67 -10.17
C GLN A 114 -12.05 -17.43 -9.26
N LEU A 115 -10.82 -16.92 -9.12
CA LEU A 115 -9.90 -17.40 -8.09
C LEU A 115 -10.53 -17.25 -6.71
N LEU A 116 -11.09 -16.09 -6.35
CA LEU A 116 -11.71 -15.90 -5.04
C LEU A 116 -12.90 -16.84 -4.82
N GLU A 117 -13.78 -17.00 -5.81
CA GLU A 117 -14.89 -17.95 -5.76
C GLU A 117 -14.42 -19.40 -5.56
N MET A 118 -13.23 -19.75 -6.04
CA MET A 118 -12.64 -21.09 -5.83
C MET A 118 -12.05 -21.28 -4.43
N LEU A 119 -11.79 -20.19 -3.71
CA LEU A 119 -11.19 -20.20 -2.38
C LEU A 119 -12.25 -20.15 -1.25
N GLN A 120 -13.49 -19.77 -1.57
CA GLN A 120 -14.64 -19.79 -0.64
C GLN A 120 -15.17 -21.21 -0.41
#